data_AF-A0A612GI67-F1
#
_entry.id   AF-A0A612GI67-F1
#
_cell.length_a   1.000
_cell.length_b   1.000
_cell.length_c   1.000
_cell.angle_alpha   90.00
_cell.angle_beta   90.00
_cell.angle_gamma   90.00
#
_symmetry.space_group_name_H-M   'P 1'
#
loop_
_entity.id
_entity.type
_entity.pdbx_description
1 polymer ?
#
loop_
_entity_poly.entity_id
_entity_poly.type
_entity_poly.pdbx_seq_one_letter_code
_entity_poly.pdbx_strand_id
1 'polypeptide(L)'
;MKSLRLTLLALPLALAGCSTLSSVNWSAANPWNWFGSSTEVTEQGVGALTAATPLEEPAIAEALDGDYRLRSGMKTDNGNVVRFFEAMKGDNVAMVINGEQGTVSRIDVLDSDIPTAAGGTIGTPFSDLYSKAFGHCEPVSSDSHTSVECKAEGSQHISYVFSGEWSGPEGLMPPDDVLKNWDVRKIIWRR
;
A
#
# COMPACT_ATOMS: atom_id res chain seq x y z
N MET A 1 -53.85 -48.73 46.19
CA MET A 1 -54.35 -49.15 44.86
C MET A 1 -53.96 -48.10 43.83
N LYS A 2 -53.53 -48.52 42.63
CA LYS A 2 -53.01 -47.78 41.45
C LYS A 2 -51.49 -47.51 41.49
N SER A 3 -50.69 -48.51 41.09
CA SER A 3 -50.11 -48.78 39.75
C SER A 3 -48.90 -47.88 39.45
N LEU A 4 -47.67 -48.30 39.75
CA LEU A 4 -46.82 -49.16 38.92
C LEU A 4 -46.63 -48.64 37.49
N ARG A 5 -45.51 -47.92 37.25
CA ARG A 5 -44.70 -48.03 36.02
C ARG A 5 -43.23 -47.84 36.38
N LEU A 6 -42.56 -48.96 36.63
CA LEU A 6 -41.12 -49.13 36.51
C LEU A 6 -40.79 -49.36 35.03
N THR A 7 -39.91 -48.55 34.44
CA THR A 7 -39.09 -48.81 33.23
C THR A 7 -38.31 -47.52 32.96
N LEU A 8 -37.00 -47.45 32.69
CA LEU A 8 -35.89 -48.39 32.54
C LEU A 8 -34.64 -47.48 32.31
N LEU A 9 -33.46 -47.87 32.85
CA LEU A 9 -32.07 -47.44 32.51
C LEU A 9 -31.70 -45.95 32.66
N ALA A 10 -30.77 -45.49 33.51
CA ALA A 10 -29.39 -45.91 33.79
C ALA A 10 -28.48 -46.00 32.54
N LEU A 11 -27.83 -44.89 32.16
CA LEU A 11 -26.35 -44.80 32.04
C LEU A 11 -25.87 -43.34 31.81
N PRO A 12 -24.97 -42.79 32.64
CA PRO A 12 -24.30 -41.50 32.43
C PRO A 12 -22.87 -41.72 31.91
N LEU A 13 -22.51 -41.31 30.69
CA LEU A 13 -21.08 -41.18 30.31
C LEU A 13 -20.86 -40.33 29.05
N ALA A 14 -19.96 -39.36 29.22
CA ALA A 14 -19.07 -38.76 28.21
C ALA A 14 -19.70 -38.02 27.01
N LEU A 15 -19.88 -36.71 27.17
CA LEU A 15 -19.53 -35.76 26.11
C LEU A 15 -18.50 -34.75 26.64
N ALA A 16 -17.26 -35.21 26.77
CA ALA A 16 -16.10 -34.34 26.58
C ALA A 16 -15.93 -34.19 25.06
N GLY A 17 -16.66 -33.24 24.47
CA GLY A 17 -16.45 -32.82 23.09
C GLY A 17 -15.37 -31.75 23.08
N CYS A 18 -14.20 -32.06 22.49
CA CYS A 18 -13.14 -31.11 22.17
C CYS A 18 -13.68 -29.87 21.45
N SER A 19 -13.75 -28.73 22.12
CA SER A 19 -13.80 -27.42 21.47
C SER A 19 -12.39 -26.96 21.15
N THR A 20 -11.74 -27.59 20.17
CA THR A 20 -10.62 -26.98 19.44
C THR A 20 -11.20 -26.01 18.41
N LEU A 21 -11.81 -24.92 18.89
CA LEU A 21 -12.09 -23.73 18.08
C LEU A 21 -10.90 -22.79 18.23
N SER A 22 -9.73 -23.24 17.77
CA SER A 22 -8.49 -22.46 17.78
C SER A 22 -7.96 -22.33 16.36
N SER A 23 -8.75 -21.73 15.49
CA SER A 23 -8.26 -21.13 14.22
C SER A 23 -9.32 -20.25 13.54
N VAL A 24 -10.23 -19.65 14.32
CA VAL A 24 -11.08 -18.59 13.74
C VAL A 24 -10.16 -17.40 13.52
N ASN A 25 -9.74 -17.20 12.27
CA ASN A 25 -8.96 -16.04 11.86
C ASN A 25 -9.87 -14.81 12.06
N TRP A 26 -9.68 -14.09 13.16
CA TRP A 26 -10.47 -12.90 13.49
C TRP A 26 -10.31 -11.79 12.45
N SER A 27 -9.27 -11.84 11.61
CA SER A 27 -9.12 -10.97 10.44
C SER A 27 -10.23 -11.21 9.42
N ALA A 28 -10.73 -12.43 9.26
CA ALA A 28 -11.86 -12.74 8.36
C ALA A 28 -13.24 -12.42 8.96
N ALA A 29 -13.31 -12.13 10.26
CA ALA A 29 -14.55 -11.80 10.96
C ALA A 29 -14.83 -10.30 11.05
N ASN A 30 -13.91 -9.45 10.55
CA ASN A 30 -14.14 -8.02 10.46
C ASN A 30 -15.01 -7.72 9.22
N PRO A 31 -16.22 -7.15 9.39
CA PRO A 31 -17.13 -6.88 8.28
C PRO A 31 -16.58 -5.91 7.22
N TRP A 32 -15.45 -5.27 7.49
CA TRP A 32 -14.71 -4.40 6.57
C TRP A 32 -13.97 -5.17 5.46
N ASN A 33 -13.60 -6.44 5.69
CA ASN A 33 -12.92 -7.26 4.69
C ASN A 33 -13.86 -7.90 3.66
N TRP A 34 -15.18 -7.77 3.85
CA TRP A 34 -16.20 -8.29 2.92
C TRP A 34 -16.56 -7.27 1.83
N PHE A 35 -16.50 -5.97 2.15
CA PHE A 35 -16.64 -4.93 1.14
C PHE A 35 -15.29 -4.78 0.49
N GLY A 36 -15.06 -5.46 -0.65
CA GLY A 36 -13.80 -5.43 -1.38
C GLY A 36 -13.21 -4.04 -1.39
N SER A 37 -12.21 -3.82 -0.54
CA SER A 37 -11.59 -2.52 -0.36
C SER A 37 -10.72 -2.32 -1.58
N SER A 38 -11.14 -1.45 -2.50
CA SER A 38 -10.24 -0.96 -3.52
C SER A 38 -9.00 -0.42 -2.82
N THR A 39 -7.83 -0.98 -3.13
CA THR A 39 -6.55 -0.51 -2.60
C THR A 39 -6.40 0.96 -2.96
N GLU A 40 -6.24 1.80 -1.95
CA GLU A 40 -6.16 3.26 -2.07
C GLU A 40 -4.98 3.77 -1.25
N VAL A 41 -4.32 4.84 -1.72
CA VAL A 41 -3.29 5.55 -0.96
C VAL A 41 -3.95 6.57 -0.03
N THR A 42 -3.69 6.42 1.27
CA THR A 42 -4.21 7.25 2.36
C THR A 42 -3.06 7.82 3.19
N GLU A 43 -3.35 8.71 4.15
CA GLU A 43 -2.32 9.21 5.07
C GLU A 43 -1.68 8.08 5.90
N GLN A 44 -2.41 6.99 6.17
CA GLN A 44 -1.97 5.89 7.02
C GLN A 44 -1.19 4.81 6.26
N GLY A 45 -1.29 4.77 4.93
CA GLY A 45 -0.72 3.69 4.13
C GLY A 45 -1.36 3.48 2.77
N VAL A 46 -1.09 2.32 2.18
CA VAL A 46 -1.67 1.88 0.89
C VAL A 46 -2.48 0.61 1.12
N GLY A 47 -3.81 0.71 1.04
CA GLY A 47 -4.70 -0.36 1.48
C GLY A 47 -4.43 -0.74 2.94
N ALA A 48 -4.13 -2.02 3.22
CA ALA A 48 -3.76 -2.48 4.56
C ALA A 48 -2.25 -2.38 4.87
N LEU A 49 -1.40 -1.98 3.92
CA LEU A 49 0.02 -1.73 4.18
C LEU A 49 0.18 -0.41 4.93
N THR A 50 0.71 -0.44 6.15
CA THR A 50 0.90 0.74 7.00
C THR A 50 2.32 0.77 7.58
N ALA A 51 2.66 1.85 8.30
CA ALA A 51 3.94 1.98 9.00
C ALA A 51 4.21 0.85 10.03
N ALA A 52 3.17 0.16 10.50
CA ALA A 52 3.29 -0.94 11.45
C ALA A 52 3.52 -2.31 10.79
N THR A 53 3.32 -2.42 9.47
CA THR A 53 3.47 -3.68 8.75
C THR A 53 4.95 -4.10 8.77
N PRO A 54 5.27 -5.32 9.24
CA PRO A 54 6.63 -5.86 9.13
C PRO A 54 7.07 -5.93 7.66
N LEU A 55 8.32 -5.60 7.39
CA LEU A 55 8.90 -5.70 6.05
C LEU A 55 9.27 -7.17 5.73
N GLU A 56 8.26 -8.03 5.73
CA GLU A 56 8.37 -9.47 5.51
C GLU A 56 7.34 -9.92 4.47
N GLU A 57 7.72 -10.87 3.62
CA GLU A 57 6.88 -11.33 2.51
C GLU A 57 5.48 -11.79 2.95
N PRO A 58 5.31 -12.59 4.03
CA PRO A 58 3.99 -13.04 4.44
C PRO A 58 3.09 -11.89 4.90
N ALA A 59 3.64 -10.94 5.67
CA ALA A 59 2.90 -9.79 6.17
C ALA A 59 2.47 -8.84 5.05
N ILE A 60 3.35 -8.63 4.05
CA ILE A 60 3.05 -7.83 2.88
C ILE A 60 2.01 -8.54 1.99
N ALA A 61 2.13 -9.85 1.79
CA ALA A 61 1.20 -10.62 0.97
C ALA A 61 -0.22 -10.63 1.56
N GLU A 62 -0.33 -10.78 2.89
CA GLU A 62 -1.61 -10.71 3.61
C GLU A 62 -2.25 -9.31 3.47
N ALA A 63 -1.46 -8.25 3.60
CA ALA A 63 -1.96 -6.88 3.48
C ALA A 63 -2.38 -6.49 2.04
N LEU A 64 -1.89 -7.19 1.03
CA LEU A 64 -2.22 -7.00 -0.38
C LEU A 64 -3.29 -7.97 -0.90
N ASP A 65 -3.87 -8.80 -0.01
CA ASP A 65 -4.91 -9.80 -0.32
C ASP A 65 -4.58 -10.74 -1.50
N GLY A 66 -3.29 -10.97 -1.76
CA GLY A 66 -2.83 -11.88 -2.82
C GLY A 66 -2.99 -11.39 -4.27
N ASP A 67 -3.42 -10.15 -4.51
CA ASP A 67 -3.59 -9.60 -5.86
C ASP A 67 -2.27 -9.39 -6.63
N TYR A 68 -1.15 -9.40 -5.90
CA TYR A 68 0.17 -9.11 -6.44
C TYR A 68 1.17 -10.23 -6.16
N ARG A 69 2.02 -10.51 -7.15
CA ARG A 69 3.17 -11.41 -6.98
C ARG A 69 4.35 -10.65 -6.39
N LEU A 70 4.85 -11.06 -5.24
CA LEU A 70 5.96 -10.39 -4.58
C LEU A 70 7.33 -10.85 -5.10
N ARG A 71 8.28 -9.92 -5.16
CA ARG A 71 9.70 -10.17 -5.39
C ARG A 71 10.52 -9.39 -4.39
N SER A 72 11.46 -10.02 -3.70
CA SER A 72 12.37 -9.32 -2.80
C SER A 72 13.61 -8.84 -3.54
N GLY A 73 14.12 -7.67 -3.17
CA GLY A 73 15.41 -7.14 -3.61
C GLY A 73 16.21 -6.56 -2.44
N MET A 74 17.49 -6.30 -2.69
CA MET A 74 18.36 -5.55 -1.79
C MET A 74 18.96 -4.38 -2.56
N LYS A 75 19.02 -3.20 -1.94
CA LYS A 75 19.69 -2.01 -2.49
C LYS A 75 20.54 -1.34 -1.43
N THR A 76 21.46 -0.49 -1.86
CA THR A 76 22.19 0.38 -0.94
C THR A 76 21.44 1.69 -0.78
N ASP A 77 21.12 2.06 0.46
CA ASP A 77 20.53 3.34 0.83
C ASP A 77 21.34 3.94 1.99
N ASN A 78 21.84 5.16 1.80
CA ASN A 78 22.74 5.85 2.74
C ASN A 78 23.93 4.98 3.23
N GLY A 79 24.50 4.17 2.32
CA GLY A 79 25.62 3.27 2.63
C GLY A 79 25.24 1.95 3.32
N ASN A 80 23.96 1.76 3.67
CA ASN A 80 23.45 0.53 4.26
C ASN A 80 22.74 -0.34 3.23
N VAL A 81 22.88 -1.66 3.33
CA VAL A 81 22.14 -2.59 2.48
C VAL A 81 20.74 -2.79 3.08
N VAL A 82 19.73 -2.26 2.40
CA VAL A 82 18.32 -2.34 2.81
C VAL A 82 17.56 -3.31 1.91
N ARG A 83 16.60 -4.03 2.51
CA ARG A 83 15.66 -4.89 1.78
C ARG A 83 14.50 -4.06 1.28
N PHE A 84 13.96 -4.45 0.13
CA PHE A 84 12.69 -3.94 -0.38
C PHE A 84 11.92 -5.08 -1.07
N PHE A 85 10.63 -4.86 -1.29
CA PHE A 85 9.77 -5.76 -2.04
C PHE A 85 9.15 -5.04 -3.23
N GLU A 86 9.11 -5.69 -4.39
CA GLU A 86 8.32 -5.27 -5.53
C GLU A 86 7.04 -6.11 -5.55
N ALA A 87 5.89 -5.44 -5.60
CA ALA A 87 4.61 -6.06 -5.88
C ALA A 87 4.38 -6.00 -7.40
N MET A 88 4.27 -7.16 -8.04
CA MET A 88 4.13 -7.29 -9.49
C MET A 88 2.66 -7.52 -9.86
N LYS A 89 2.19 -6.81 -10.89
CA LYS A 89 0.90 -7.05 -11.55
C LYS A 89 1.18 -7.48 -12.99
N GLY A 90 1.03 -8.78 -13.25
CA GLY A 90 1.57 -9.40 -14.46
C GLY A 90 3.10 -9.29 -14.52
N ASP A 91 3.59 -8.61 -15.55
CA ASP A 91 5.02 -8.38 -15.80
C ASP A 91 5.51 -7.01 -15.34
N ASN A 92 4.60 -6.13 -14.91
CA ASN A 92 4.92 -4.77 -14.50
C ASN A 92 5.04 -4.66 -12.97
N VAL A 93 5.95 -3.79 -12.53
CA VAL A 93 6.06 -3.41 -11.11
C VAL A 93 4.89 -2.47 -10.80
N ALA A 94 3.99 -2.89 -9.92
CA ALA A 94 2.84 -2.12 -9.47
C ALA A 94 3.16 -1.29 -8.23
N MET A 95 3.96 -1.83 -7.31
CA MET A 95 4.42 -1.10 -6.12
C MET A 95 5.84 -1.50 -5.74
N VAL A 96 6.58 -0.59 -5.11
CA VAL A 96 7.87 -0.85 -4.46
C VAL A 96 7.76 -0.47 -2.98
N ILE A 97 7.89 -1.47 -2.13
CA ILE A 97 7.69 -1.39 -0.68
C ILE A 97 9.06 -1.42 -0.02
N ASN A 98 9.41 -0.31 0.61
CA ASN A 98 10.67 -0.12 1.32
C ASN A 98 10.38 -0.11 2.83
N GLY A 99 11.37 -0.54 3.60
CA GLY A 99 11.27 -0.49 5.04
C GLY A 99 12.54 0.00 5.71
N GLU A 100 12.34 0.46 6.94
CA GLU A 100 13.38 0.96 7.81
C GLU A 100 13.09 0.43 9.22
N GLN A 101 14.13 -0.05 9.91
CA GLN A 101 13.99 -0.68 11.23
C GLN A 101 12.99 -1.87 11.21
N GLY A 102 12.96 -2.64 10.11
CA GLY A 102 12.17 -3.87 9.99
C GLY A 102 10.68 -3.69 9.69
N THR A 103 10.21 -2.47 9.52
CA THR A 103 8.80 -2.15 9.18
C THR A 103 8.73 -1.31 7.92
N VAL A 104 7.58 -1.30 7.26
CA VAL A 104 7.34 -0.48 6.07
C VAL A 104 7.52 1.00 6.43
N SER A 105 8.29 1.71 5.61
CA SER A 105 8.58 3.14 5.81
C SER A 105 8.22 3.98 4.58
N ARG A 106 8.18 3.36 3.40
CA ARG A 106 7.87 4.04 2.15
C ARG A 106 7.30 3.08 1.12
N ILE A 107 6.23 3.49 0.46
CA ILE A 107 5.59 2.74 -0.62
C ILE A 107 5.54 3.64 -1.86
N ASP A 108 6.19 3.19 -2.93
CA ASP A 108 6.13 3.80 -4.25
C ASP A 108 5.07 3.04 -5.07
N VAL A 109 3.98 3.69 -5.45
CA VAL A 109 2.88 3.13 -6.23
C VAL A 109 3.00 3.55 -7.69
N LEU A 110 2.92 2.57 -8.59
CA LEU A 110 2.99 2.71 -10.05
C LEU A 110 1.74 2.13 -10.76
N ASP A 111 0.86 1.45 -10.03
CA ASP A 111 -0.41 0.92 -10.55
C ASP A 111 -1.44 2.04 -10.69
N SER A 112 -1.96 2.24 -11.91
CA SER A 112 -2.99 3.26 -12.19
C SER A 112 -4.35 2.94 -11.58
N ASP A 113 -4.56 1.69 -11.17
CA ASP A 113 -5.81 1.25 -10.55
C ASP A 113 -5.87 1.58 -9.05
N ILE A 114 -4.78 2.14 -8.48
CA ILE A 114 -4.69 2.56 -7.08
C ILE A 114 -4.72 4.10 -7.02
N PRO A 115 -5.89 4.72 -6.79
CA PRO A 115 -5.97 6.16 -6.59
C PRO A 115 -5.44 6.59 -5.22
N THR A 116 -5.28 7.89 -5.04
CA THR A 116 -5.12 8.51 -3.72
C THR A 116 -6.47 9.02 -3.21
N ALA A 117 -6.65 9.01 -1.90
CA ALA A 117 -7.81 9.63 -1.24
C ALA A 117 -7.93 11.14 -1.51
N ALA A 118 -6.83 11.78 -1.93
CA ALA A 118 -6.77 13.18 -2.34
C ALA A 118 -7.10 13.41 -3.83
N GLY A 119 -7.48 12.37 -4.58
CA GLY A 119 -8.02 12.47 -5.94
C GLY A 119 -7.00 12.35 -7.08
N GLY A 120 -5.74 12.01 -6.82
CA GLY A 120 -4.73 11.76 -7.85
C GLY A 120 -4.56 10.28 -8.18
N THR A 121 -4.25 9.94 -9.43
CA THR A 121 -3.81 8.59 -9.82
C THR A 121 -2.64 8.69 -10.80
N ILE A 122 -2.04 7.55 -11.15
CA ILE A 122 -1.04 7.50 -12.21
C ILE A 122 -1.68 7.96 -13.53
N GLY A 123 -1.03 8.91 -14.20
CA GLY A 123 -1.53 9.56 -15.40
C GLY A 123 -2.29 10.86 -15.16
N THR A 124 -2.57 11.27 -13.91
CA THR A 124 -3.19 12.56 -13.64
C THR A 124 -2.27 13.71 -14.08
N PRO A 125 -2.74 14.67 -14.89
CA PRO A 125 -1.96 15.85 -15.25
C PRO A 125 -1.63 16.72 -14.02
N PHE A 126 -0.47 17.36 -14.04
CA PHE A 126 -0.07 18.32 -13.00
C PHE A 126 -1.10 19.44 -12.82
N SER A 127 -1.66 19.93 -13.92
CA SER A 127 -2.64 21.03 -13.91
C SER A 127 -3.97 20.69 -13.22
N ASP A 128 -4.28 19.40 -13.06
CA ASP A 128 -5.47 18.96 -12.34
C ASP A 128 -5.26 18.98 -10.81
N LEU A 129 -4.00 18.90 -10.36
CA LEU A 129 -3.64 18.84 -8.93
C LEU A 129 -3.02 20.14 -8.40
N TYR A 130 -2.34 20.90 -9.26
CA TYR A 130 -1.59 22.10 -8.85
C TYR A 130 -1.70 23.22 -9.88
N SER A 131 -1.81 24.45 -9.38
CA SER A 131 -1.76 25.65 -10.23
C SER A 131 -0.33 26.16 -10.49
N LYS A 132 0.62 25.80 -9.62
CA LYS A 132 2.03 26.20 -9.67
C LYS A 132 2.88 25.23 -8.83
N ALA A 133 4.14 25.06 -9.20
CA ALA A 133 5.06 24.17 -8.50
C ALA A 133 5.65 24.79 -7.22
N PHE A 134 5.79 26.12 -7.19
CA PHE A 134 6.44 26.83 -6.09
C PHE A 134 5.76 26.56 -4.74
N GLY A 135 6.55 26.09 -3.77
CA GLY A 135 6.10 25.80 -2.40
C GLY A 135 5.49 24.42 -2.19
N HIS A 136 5.24 23.67 -3.27
CA HIS A 136 4.69 22.31 -3.23
C HIS A 136 5.68 21.26 -3.73
N CYS A 137 6.58 21.65 -4.64
CA CYS A 137 7.36 20.74 -5.44
C CYS A 137 8.87 20.98 -5.33
N GLU A 138 9.62 19.89 -5.45
CA GLU A 138 11.08 19.87 -5.48
C GLU A 138 11.56 19.00 -6.66
N PRO A 139 12.65 19.41 -7.34
CA PRO A 139 13.24 18.57 -8.37
C PRO A 139 13.85 17.32 -7.73
N VAL A 140 13.56 16.15 -8.31
CA VAL A 140 14.14 14.87 -7.88
C VAL A 140 14.98 14.30 -9.02
N SER A 141 16.25 14.03 -8.72
CA SER A 141 17.15 13.36 -9.66
C SER A 141 16.74 11.90 -9.79
N SER A 142 16.37 11.48 -11.00
CA SER A 142 16.29 10.08 -11.38
C SER A 142 17.31 9.81 -12.48
N ASP A 143 17.85 8.59 -12.53
CA ASP A 143 19.06 8.21 -13.28
C ASP A 143 19.01 8.46 -14.81
N SER A 144 17.90 8.94 -15.37
CA SER A 144 17.81 9.29 -16.79
C SER A 144 16.81 10.38 -17.18
N HIS A 145 15.99 10.91 -16.26
CA HIS A 145 14.96 11.90 -16.59
C HIS A 145 14.76 12.93 -15.48
N THR A 146 14.48 14.18 -15.88
CA THR A 146 14.03 15.22 -14.95
C THR A 146 12.66 14.81 -14.42
N SER A 147 12.54 14.67 -13.11
CA SER A 147 11.27 14.40 -12.42
C SER A 147 11.08 15.44 -11.32
N VAL A 148 9.83 15.72 -10.99
CA VAL A 148 9.48 16.68 -9.94
C VAL A 148 8.58 15.98 -8.94
N GLU A 149 8.95 16.02 -7.66
CA GLU A 149 8.13 15.49 -6.58
C GLU A 149 7.35 16.63 -5.93
N CYS A 150 6.03 16.49 -5.83
CA CYS A 150 5.15 17.46 -5.22
C CYS A 150 4.38 16.84 -4.06
N LYS A 151 4.34 17.53 -2.93
CA LYS A 151 3.55 17.08 -1.76
C LYS A 151 2.06 17.24 -2.03
N ALA A 152 1.26 16.22 -1.75
CA ALA A 152 -0.19 16.30 -1.89
C ALA A 152 -0.76 17.38 -0.94
N GLU A 153 -1.74 18.15 -1.41
CA GLU A 153 -2.34 19.22 -0.62
C GLU A 153 -3.00 18.66 0.66
N GLY A 154 -2.72 19.27 1.81
CA GLY A 154 -3.23 18.81 3.10
C GLY A 154 -2.58 17.52 3.64
N SER A 155 -1.69 16.88 2.88
CA SER A 155 -1.05 15.63 3.27
C SER A 155 0.24 15.86 4.06
N GLN A 156 0.57 14.92 4.94
CA GLN A 156 1.90 14.81 5.56
C GLN A 156 2.72 13.66 4.96
N HIS A 157 2.06 12.68 4.36
CA HIS A 157 2.66 11.40 4.00
C HIS A 157 2.68 11.11 2.50
N ILE A 158 1.87 11.81 1.70
CA ILE A 158 1.64 11.53 0.28
C ILE A 158 2.34 12.60 -0.59
N SER A 159 3.09 12.12 -1.59
CA SER A 159 3.66 12.93 -2.66
C SER A 159 3.36 12.32 -4.03
N TYR A 160 3.32 13.16 -5.05
CA TYR A 160 3.25 12.76 -6.46
C TYR A 160 4.57 13.03 -7.14
N VAL A 161 5.05 12.12 -7.97
CA VAL A 161 6.18 12.36 -8.86
C VAL A 161 5.67 12.51 -10.27
N PHE A 162 5.91 13.69 -10.83
CA PHE A 162 5.61 14.04 -12.20
C PHE A 162 6.83 13.84 -13.08
N SER A 163 6.61 13.34 -14.29
CA SER A 163 7.63 13.37 -15.33
C SER A 163 7.02 13.60 -16.71
N GLY A 164 7.82 14.19 -17.59
CA GLY A 164 7.46 14.46 -18.97
C GLY A 164 8.68 14.95 -19.75
N GLU A 165 8.43 15.44 -20.96
CA GLU A 165 9.51 15.96 -21.79
C GLU A 165 9.98 17.32 -21.28
N TRP A 166 11.31 17.46 -21.15
CA TRP A 166 11.97 18.72 -20.83
C TRP A 166 13.32 18.79 -21.53
N SER A 167 13.60 19.94 -22.13
CA SER A 167 14.83 20.20 -22.88
C SER A 167 15.65 21.36 -22.29
N GLY A 168 15.34 21.78 -21.06
CA GLY A 168 16.14 22.76 -20.35
C GLY A 168 17.27 22.12 -19.55
N PRO A 169 18.02 22.93 -18.77
CA PRO A 169 19.17 22.44 -18.03
C PRO A 169 18.78 21.37 -17.01
N GLU A 170 19.62 20.34 -16.90
CA GLU A 170 19.47 19.31 -15.88
C GLU A 170 19.60 19.91 -14.46
N GLY A 171 18.87 19.35 -13.51
CA GLY A 171 18.89 19.80 -12.11
C GLY A 171 18.14 21.10 -11.84
N LEU A 172 17.53 21.73 -12.85
CA LEU A 172 16.61 22.85 -12.68
C LEU A 172 15.16 22.38 -12.71
N MET A 173 14.32 23.03 -11.88
CA MET A 173 12.88 22.83 -11.90
C MET A 173 12.31 23.37 -13.22
N PRO A 174 11.59 22.56 -14.03
CA PRO A 174 10.89 23.07 -15.19
C PRO A 174 9.86 24.14 -14.79
N PRO A 175 9.61 25.14 -15.64
CA PRO A 175 8.61 26.17 -15.36
C PRO A 175 7.18 25.60 -15.41
N ASP A 176 6.25 26.29 -14.75
CA ASP A 176 4.86 25.84 -14.59
C ASP A 176 4.14 25.59 -15.94
N ASP A 177 4.50 26.34 -16.99
CA ASP A 177 3.94 26.19 -18.34
C ASP A 177 4.36 24.89 -19.05
N VAL A 178 5.46 24.28 -18.61
CA VAL A 178 5.88 22.94 -19.02
C VAL A 178 5.26 21.89 -18.11
N LEU A 179 5.35 22.09 -16.79
CA LEU A 179 4.87 21.13 -15.79
C LEU A 179 3.38 20.85 -15.93
N LYS A 180 2.55 21.82 -16.32
CA LYS A 180 1.10 21.64 -16.49
C LYS A 180 0.70 20.47 -17.39
N ASN A 181 1.58 20.05 -18.30
CA ASN A 181 1.37 18.94 -19.24
C ASN A 181 2.08 17.64 -18.82
N TRP A 182 2.74 17.63 -17.65
CA TRP A 182 3.37 16.43 -17.10
C TRP A 182 2.34 15.61 -16.35
N ASP A 183 2.54 14.30 -16.35
CA ASP A 183 1.64 13.36 -15.69
C ASP A 183 2.28 12.76 -14.45
N VAL A 184 1.45 12.43 -13.45
CA VAL A 184 1.88 11.60 -12.32
C VAL A 184 2.38 10.26 -12.85
N ARG A 185 3.65 9.93 -12.62
CA ARG A 185 4.23 8.62 -12.94
C ARG A 185 4.36 7.71 -11.73
N LYS A 186 4.34 8.29 -10.53
CA LYS A 186 4.49 7.56 -9.30
C LYS A 186 3.84 8.33 -8.16
N ILE A 187 3.14 7.62 -7.29
CA ILE A 187 2.66 8.14 -6.02
C ILE A 187 3.55 7.58 -4.93
N ILE A 188 3.93 8.40 -3.96
CA ILE A 188 4.78 7.99 -2.85
C ILE A 188 4.02 8.22 -1.56
N TRP A 189 3.87 7.16 -0.76
CA TRP A 189 3.51 7.26 0.64
C TRP A 189 4.76 7.08 1.51
N ARG A 190 4.94 7.91 2.55
CA ARG A 190 6.01 7.82 3.54
C ARG A 190 5.45 8.01 4.94
N ARG A 191 5.88 7.18 5.88
CA ARG A 191 5.48 7.31 7.29
C ARG A 191 6.07 8.55 7.97
#